data_AF-A0A944U7V1-F1
#
_entry.id   AF-A0A944U7V1-F1
#
_cell.length_a   1.000
_cell.length_b   1.000
_cell.length_c   1.000
_cell.angle_alpha   90.00
_cell.angle_beta   90.00
_cell.angle_gamma   90.00
#
_symmetry.space_group_name_H-M   'P 1'
#
loop_
_entity.id
_entity.type
_entity.pdbx_description
1 polymer ?
#
loop_
_entity_poly.entity_id
_entity_poly.type
_entity_poly.pdbx_seq_one_letter_code
_entity_poly.pdbx_strand_id
1 'polypeptide(L)'
;MSNFLISLAGIILSVLMIKYRERVGDMFGEADWMQKVGGIYGIIFISAIAIFFFSIAKMTGTTDIFLSPLINLLPGGHSVENMPSF
;
A
#
# COMPACT_ATOMS: atom_id res chain seq x y z
N MET A 1 18.51 10.65 3.34
CA MET A 1 18.94 10.13 2.02
C MET A 1 18.34 8.75 1.70
N SER A 2 18.50 7.73 2.57
CA SER A 2 18.06 6.34 2.30
C SER A 2 16.55 6.17 1.98
N ASN A 3 15.67 6.89 2.70
CA ASN A 3 14.22 6.77 2.49
C ASN A 3 13.73 7.24 1.11
N PHE A 4 14.42 8.23 0.51
CA PHE A 4 14.04 8.77 -0.80
C PHE A 4 14.23 7.75 -1.92
N LEU A 5 15.36 7.02 -1.92
CA LEU A 5 15.63 5.99 -2.93
C LEU A 5 14.64 4.82 -2.83
N ILE A 6 14.24 4.45 -1.60
CA ILE A 6 13.25 3.38 -1.38
C ILE A 6 11.88 3.80 -1.89
N SER A 7 11.44 5.04 -1.59
CA SER A 7 10.18 5.57 -2.10
C SER A 7 10.19 5.67 -3.63
N LEU A 8 11.30 6.13 -4.22
CA LEU A 8 11.44 6.20 -5.68
C LEU A 8 11.39 4.81 -6.32
N ALA A 9 12.08 3.83 -5.74
CA ALA A 9 12.02 2.44 -6.18
C ALA A 9 10.60 1.87 -6.08
N GLY A 10 9.84 2.21 -5.03
CA GLY A 10 8.44 1.81 -4.87
C GLY A 10 7.53 2.40 -5.94
N ILE A 11 7.72 3.67 -6.32
CA ILE A 11 7.02 4.29 -7.44
C ILE A 11 7.35 3.56 -8.74
N ILE A 12 8.62 3.31 -9.03
CA ILE A 12 9.04 2.58 -10.24
C ILE A 12 8.42 1.18 -10.25
N LEU A 13 8.45 0.48 -9.11
CA LEU A 13 7.87 -0.85 -8.96
C LEU A 13 6.37 -0.86 -9.25
N SER A 14 5.60 0.11 -8.74
CA SER A 14 4.17 0.21 -9.04
C SER A 14 3.87 0.35 -10.54
N VAL A 15 4.68 1.16 -11.24
CA VAL A 15 4.55 1.33 -12.70
C VAL A 15 4.91 0.04 -13.42
N LEU A 16 5.97 -0.66 -12.99
CA LEU A 16 6.35 -1.95 -13.55
C LEU A 16 5.29 -3.02 -13.32
N MET A 17 4.64 -3.05 -12.15
CA MET A 17 3.54 -3.98 -11.87
C MET A 17 2.36 -3.77 -12.80
N ILE A 18 1.98 -2.52 -13.08
CA ILE A 18 0.89 -2.23 -14.04
C ILE A 18 1.32 -2.57 -15.46
N LYS A 19 2.54 -2.20 -15.85
CA LYS A 19 3.07 -2.42 -17.20
C LYS A 19 3.22 -3.92 -17.53
N TYR A 20 3.66 -4.72 -16.57
CA TYR A 20 3.88 -6.17 -16.75
C TYR A 20 2.80 -7.01 -16.07
N ARG A 21 1.61 -6.45 -15.86
CA ARG A 21 0.51 -7.09 -15.12
C ARG A 21 0.13 -8.48 -15.63
N GLU A 22 0.22 -8.73 -16.94
CA GLU A 22 -0.08 -10.03 -17.54
C GLU A 22 0.95 -11.08 -17.10
N ARG A 23 2.24 -10.77 -17.27
CA ARG A 23 3.33 -11.67 -16.85
C ARG A 23 3.33 -11.92 -15.36
N VAL A 24 3.07 -10.88 -14.57
CA VAL A 24 2.96 -10.99 -13.11
C VAL A 24 1.78 -11.89 -12.77
N GLY A 25 0.63 -11.72 -13.44
CA GLY A 25 -0.55 -12.56 -13.24
C GLY A 25 -0.29 -14.02 -13.59
N ASP A 26 0.36 -14.28 -14.72
CA ASP A 26 0.73 -15.62 -15.16
C ASP A 26 1.72 -16.31 -14.21
N MET A 27 2.61 -15.53 -13.57
CA MET A 27 3.58 -16.05 -12.59
C MET A 27 2.92 -16.44 -11.26
N PHE A 28 1.95 -15.67 -10.79
CA PHE A 28 1.28 -15.93 -9.51
C PHE A 28 0.11 -16.91 -9.63
N GLY A 29 -0.43 -17.08 -10.83
CA GLY A 29 -1.65 -17.85 -11.07
C GLY A 29 -2.88 -17.15 -10.50
N GLU A 30 -4.05 -17.75 -10.73
CA GLU A 30 -5.33 -17.19 -10.31
C GLU A 30 -5.98 -18.11 -9.26
N ALA A 31 -6.10 -17.62 -8.02
CA ALA A 31 -6.80 -18.34 -6.96
C ALA A 31 -8.30 -18.00 -6.93
N ASP A 32 -9.14 -18.91 -6.46
CA ASP A 32 -10.61 -18.78 -6.49
C ASP A 32 -11.15 -17.50 -5.82
N TRP A 33 -10.48 -17.03 -4.77
CA TRP A 33 -10.87 -15.79 -4.08
C TRP A 33 -10.53 -14.53 -4.88
N MET A 34 -9.52 -14.61 -5.77
CA MET A 34 -9.08 -13.48 -6.58
C MET A 34 -10.14 -13.11 -7.62
N GLN A 35 -10.84 -14.11 -8.16
CA GLN A 35 -11.95 -13.88 -9.10
C GLN A 35 -13.04 -12.97 -8.51
N LYS A 36 -13.26 -13.01 -7.18
CA LYS A 36 -14.26 -12.15 -6.51
C LYS A 36 -13.88 -10.66 -6.50
N VAL A 37 -12.61 -10.35 -6.73
CA VAL A 37 -12.04 -8.98 -6.68
C VAL A 37 -11.62 -8.51 -8.07
N GLY A 38 -12.13 -9.15 -9.13
CA GLY A 38 -11.78 -8.84 -10.52
C GLY A 38 -10.58 -9.63 -11.07
N GLY A 39 -10.28 -10.78 -10.47
CA GLY A 39 -9.20 -11.68 -10.88
C GLY A 39 -7.81 -11.21 -10.44
N ILE A 40 -6.80 -11.92 -10.91
CA ILE A 40 -5.39 -11.60 -10.59
C ILE A 40 -5.01 -10.18 -11.07
N TYR A 41 -5.59 -9.72 -12.18
CA TYR A 41 -5.39 -8.38 -12.72
C TYR A 41 -5.89 -7.28 -11.77
N GLY A 42 -7.08 -7.47 -11.18
CA GLY A 42 -7.63 -6.54 -10.19
C GLY A 42 -6.73 -6.43 -8.97
N ILE A 43 -6.21 -7.56 -8.49
CA ILE A 43 -5.27 -7.60 -7.36
C ILE A 43 -3.97 -6.86 -7.70
N ILE A 44 -3.37 -7.13 -8.85
CA ILE A 44 -2.13 -6.45 -9.27
C ILE A 44 -2.35 -4.94 -9.34
N PHE A 45 -3.50 -4.50 -9.85
CA PHE A 45 -3.85 -3.09 -9.96
C PHE A 45 -4.02 -2.43 -8.58
N ILE A 46 -4.78 -3.06 -7.66
CA ILE A 46 -4.96 -2.58 -6.28
C ILE A 46 -3.61 -2.51 -5.56
N SER A 47 -2.79 -3.55 -5.71
CA SER A 47 -1.45 -3.62 -5.10
C SER A 47 -0.53 -2.51 -5.60
N ALA A 48 -0.51 -2.28 -6.92
CA ALA A 48 0.30 -1.23 -7.52
C ALA A 48 -0.12 0.16 -7.06
N ILE A 49 -1.42 0.43 -6.99
CA ILE A 49 -1.96 1.69 -6.47
C ILE A 49 -1.58 1.89 -5.01
N ALA A 50 -1.74 0.87 -4.16
CA ALA A 50 -1.37 0.94 -2.76
C ALA A 50 0.13 1.24 -2.58
N ILE A 51 1.00 0.56 -3.33
CA ILE A 51 2.45 0.79 -3.31
C ILE A 51 2.80 2.21 -3.80
N PHE A 52 2.14 2.69 -4.85
CA PHE A 52 2.37 4.03 -5.39
C PHE A 52 2.04 5.11 -4.36
N PHE A 53 0.84 5.09 -3.79
CA PHE A 53 0.43 6.08 -2.79
C PHE A 53 1.24 5.96 -1.49
N PHE A 54 1.56 4.75 -1.06
CA PHE A 54 2.44 4.53 0.09
C PHE A 54 3.83 5.11 -0.13
N SER A 55 4.38 4.94 -1.34
CA SER A 55 5.69 5.48 -1.70
C SER A 55 5.70 7.00 -1.71
N ILE A 56 4.63 7.63 -2.23
CA ILE A 56 4.43 9.08 -2.17
C ILE A 56 4.32 9.53 -0.71
N ALA A 57 3.46 8.91 0.09
CA ALA A 57 3.26 9.26 1.50
C ALA A 57 4.55 9.14 2.32
N LYS A 58 5.39 8.15 2.01
CA LYS A 58 6.71 7.99 2.63
C LYS A 58 7.70 9.06 2.19
N MET A 59 7.59 9.54 0.94
CA MET A 59 8.44 10.62 0.43
C MET A 59 8.05 11.99 0.99
N THR A 60 6.76 12.24 1.21
CA THR A 60 6.22 13.48 1.78
C THR A 60 6.19 13.50 3.31
N GLY A 61 6.55 12.38 3.96
CA GLY A 61 6.50 12.26 5.43
C GLY A 61 5.09 12.17 5.99
N THR A 62 4.08 11.89 5.17
CA THR A 62 2.65 11.82 5.55
C THR A 62 2.18 10.37 5.70
N THR A 63 3.09 9.45 6.02
CA THR A 63 2.77 8.01 6.15
C THR A 63 1.79 7.77 7.31
N ASP A 64 1.93 8.53 8.40
CA ASP A 64 1.06 8.40 9.57
C ASP A 64 -0.39 8.80 9.26
N ILE A 65 -0.60 9.80 8.41
CA ILE A 65 -1.94 10.21 7.95
C ILE A 65 -2.53 9.14 7.03
N PHE A 66 -1.71 8.58 6.15
CA PHE A 66 -2.14 7.55 5.20
C PHE A 66 -2.53 6.23 5.90
N LEU A 67 -1.83 5.88 6.98
CA LEU A 67 -2.11 4.67 7.77
C LEU A 67 -3.10 4.91 8.94
N SER A 68 -3.41 6.16 9.28
CA SER A 68 -4.35 6.51 10.37
C SER A 68 -5.68 5.76 10.32
N PRO A 69 -6.42 5.70 9.19
CA PRO A 69 -7.67 4.92 9.13
C PRO A 69 -7.47 3.40 9.30
N LEU A 70 -6.29 2.87 8.96
CA LEU A 70 -5.96 1.46 9.15
C LEU A 70 -5.61 1.17 10.62
N ILE A 71 -4.89 2.07 11.28
CA ILE A 71 -4.52 1.98 12.71
C ILE A 71 -5.76 2.12 13.60
N ASN A 72 -6.70 2.97 13.23
CA ASN A 72 -7.97 3.14 13.94
C ASN A 72 -8.90 1.91 13.86
N LEU A 73 -8.69 1.03 12.88
CA LEU A 73 -9.43 -0.21 12.73
C LEU A 73 -8.85 -1.36 13.59
N LEU A 74 -7.61 -1.21 14.09
CA LEU A 74 -6.96 -2.20 14.94
C LEU A 74 -7.30 -1.94 16.42
N PRO A 75 -7.76 -2.94 17.18
CA PRO A 75 -8.01 -2.79 18.62
C PRO A 75 -6.68 -2.55 19.33
N GLY A 76 -6.43 -1.30 19.73
CA GLY A 76 -5.17 -0.84 20.34
C GLY A 76 -4.58 0.44 19.75
N GLY A 77 -5.15 1.00 18.67
CA GLY A 77 -4.63 2.18 17.98
C GLY A 77 -4.82 3.54 18.66
N HIS A 78 -5.47 3.61 19.83
CA HIS A 78 -5.67 4.85 20.59
C HIS A 78 -5.04 4.73 21.98
N SER A 79 -3.91 5.39 22.18
CA SER A 79 -3.41 5.76 23.52
C SER A 79 -2.80 7.16 23.48
N VAL A 80 -3.53 8.11 22.89
CA VAL A 80 -3.24 9.55 23.01
C VAL A 80 -4.53 10.32 23.24
N GLU A 81 -5.29 9.97 24.30
CA GLU A 81 -6.49 10.75 24.65
C GLU A 81 -6.66 11.07 26.15
N ASN A 82 -5.86 10.51 27.06
CA ASN A 82 -6.11 10.75 28.49
C ASN A 82 -4.85 11.16 29.28
N MET A 83 -4.41 12.41 29.12
CA MET A 83 -3.74 13.14 30.19
C MET A 83 -4.29 14.57 30.25
N PRO A 84 -5.28 14.85 31.12
CA PRO A 84 -5.51 16.22 31.56
C PRO A 84 -4.25 16.69 32.30
N SER A 85 -3.66 17.79 31.82
CA SER A 85 -2.67 18.56 32.56
C SER A 85 -3.35 19.18 33.79
N PHE A 86 -3.21 18.54 34.94
CA PHE A 86 -3.38 19.16 36.26
C PHE A 86 -2.03 19.54 36.82
#